data_AF-A0A965RUJ9-F1
#
_entry.id   AF-A0A965RUJ9-F1
#
_cell.length_a   1.000
_cell.length_b   1.000
_cell.length_c   1.000
_cell.angle_alpha   90.00
_cell.angle_beta   90.00
_cell.angle_gamma   90.00
#
_symmetry.space_group_name_H-M   'P 1'
#
loop_
_entity.id
_entity.type
_entity.pdbx_description
1 polymer ?
#
loop_
_entity_poly.entity_id
_entity_poly.type
_entity_poly.pdbx_seq_one_letter_code
_entity_poly.pdbx_strand_id
1 'polypeptide(L)'
;MINKTVQNILQNKYTNALDQKQKLLEVVFLAQELLEKYQLPECEIYFLMHSNFRGICYNSGEKISLQIQFSINEDMEEIRNTILHEIAHAIVGNENGHNLVWKKKALELGVRF
;
A
#
# COMPACT_ATOMS: atom_id res chain seq x y z
N MET A 1 10.94 0.18 2.90
CA MET A 1 11.49 1.07 3.96
C MET A 1 10.43 2.03 4.52
N ILE A 2 10.09 1.95 5.82
CA ILE A 2 8.95 2.72 6.42
C ILE A 2 9.32 3.92 7.30
N ASN A 3 10.58 4.08 7.71
CA ASN A 3 10.98 5.04 8.75
C ASN A 3 10.48 6.46 8.48
N LYS A 4 10.62 6.93 7.24
CA LYS A 4 10.16 8.26 6.82
C LYS A 4 8.63 8.41 6.95
N THR A 5 7.87 7.40 6.57
CA THR A 5 6.40 7.42 6.63
C THR A 5 5.91 7.36 8.07
N VAL A 6 6.55 6.54 8.92
CA VAL A 6 6.29 6.52 10.37
C VAL A 6 6.53 7.90 10.98
N GLN A 7 7.68 8.53 10.71
CA GLN A 7 7.97 9.88 11.22
C GLN A 7 6.95 10.92 10.75
N ASN A 8 6.51 10.86 9.49
CA ASN A 8 5.46 11.73 8.98
C ASN A 8 4.14 11.57 9.76
N ILE A 9 3.76 10.34 10.13
CA ILE A 9 2.54 10.09 10.92
C ILE A 9 2.68 10.68 12.32
N LEU A 10 3.82 10.43 12.98
CA LEU A 10 4.08 10.91 14.34
C LEU A 10 4.14 12.45 14.43
N GLN A 11 4.58 13.10 13.36
CA GLN A 11 4.63 14.57 13.23
C GLN A 11 3.33 15.19 12.71
N ASN A 12 2.23 14.44 12.70
CA ASN A 12 0.89 14.89 12.31
C ASN A 12 0.76 15.37 10.85
N LYS A 13 1.64 14.91 9.95
CA LYS A 13 1.60 15.31 8.53
C LYS A 13 0.25 14.99 7.87
N TYR A 14 -0.37 13.88 8.27
CA TYR A 14 -1.59 13.36 7.66
C TYR A 14 -2.85 13.66 8.47
N THR A 15 -2.73 13.69 9.81
CA THR A 15 -3.85 13.91 10.73
C THR A 15 -3.33 14.26 12.12
N ASN A 16 -4.13 14.99 12.89
CA ASN A 16 -3.88 15.28 14.30
C ASN A 16 -4.56 14.28 15.25
N ALA A 17 -5.58 13.55 14.78
CA ALA A 17 -6.37 12.62 15.59
C ALA A 17 -5.57 11.36 15.94
N LEU A 18 -5.61 10.93 17.21
CA LEU A 18 -4.76 9.85 17.73
C LEU A 18 -5.15 8.49 17.16
N ASP A 19 -6.44 8.19 17.11
CA ASP A 19 -7.03 6.98 16.52
C ASP A 19 -6.64 6.84 15.05
N GLN A 20 -6.69 7.92 14.29
CA GLN A 20 -6.29 7.92 12.89
C GLN A 20 -4.78 7.69 12.72
N LYS A 21 -3.93 8.25 13.60
CA LYS A 21 -2.49 7.96 13.58
C LYS A 21 -2.21 6.50 13.89
N GLN A 22 -2.89 5.92 14.89
CA GLN A 22 -2.77 4.50 15.23
C GLN A 22 -3.14 3.63 14.03
N LYS A 23 -4.28 3.91 13.39
CA LYS A 23 -4.71 3.25 12.16
C LYS A 23 -3.66 3.35 11.05
N LEU A 24 -3.14 4.55 10.76
CA LEU A 24 -2.11 4.72 9.72
C LEU A 24 -0.81 3.97 10.05
N LEU A 25 -0.43 3.87 11.32
CA LEU A 25 0.73 3.05 11.73
C LEU A 25 0.48 1.57 11.48
N GLU A 26 -0.69 1.04 11.85
CA GLU A 26 -1.08 -0.35 11.56
C GLU A 26 -1.01 -0.66 10.06
N VAL A 27 -1.51 0.26 9.22
CA VAL A 27 -1.44 0.12 7.76
C VAL A 27 0.00 0.07 7.25
N VAL A 28 0.89 0.93 7.77
CA VAL A 28 2.30 0.94 7.37
C VAL A 28 3.02 -0.33 7.82
N PHE A 29 2.74 -0.83 9.01
CA PHE A 29 3.33 -2.10 9.49
C PHE A 29 2.84 -3.29 8.68
N LEU A 30 1.53 -3.36 8.38
CA LEU A 30 0.98 -4.37 7.49
C LEU A 30 1.64 -4.33 6.10
N ALA A 31 1.81 -3.12 5.53
CA ALA A 31 2.44 -2.96 4.23
C ALA A 31 3.89 -3.45 4.24
N GLN A 32 4.66 -3.11 5.28
CA GLN A 32 6.04 -3.57 5.43
C GLN A 32 6.12 -5.10 5.54
N GLU A 33 5.26 -5.74 6.35
CA GLU A 33 5.22 -7.20 6.48
C GLU A 33 4.94 -7.88 5.13
N LEU A 34 3.98 -7.35 4.36
CA LEU A 34 3.65 -7.89 3.05
C LEU A 34 4.76 -7.68 2.02
N LEU A 35 5.40 -6.52 2.02
CA LEU A 35 6.55 -6.23 1.15
C LEU A 35 7.72 -7.18 1.44
N GLU A 36 8.03 -7.42 2.72
CA GLU A 36 9.04 -8.40 3.13
C GLU A 36 8.66 -9.82 2.69
N LYS A 37 7.41 -10.23 2.95
CA LYS A 37 6.89 -11.55 2.55
C LYS A 37 7.06 -11.81 1.05
N TYR A 38 6.86 -10.80 0.21
CA TYR A 38 6.95 -10.92 -1.24
C TYR A 38 8.27 -10.41 -1.83
N GLN A 39 9.33 -10.31 -1.01
CA GLN A 39 10.71 -10.02 -1.43
C GLN A 39 10.88 -8.64 -2.09
N LEU A 40 10.13 -7.65 -1.60
CA LEU A 40 10.20 -6.24 -2.01
C LEU A 40 10.63 -5.31 -0.84
N PRO A 41 11.68 -5.62 -0.05
CA PRO A 41 12.01 -4.88 1.18
C PRO A 41 12.41 -3.41 0.93
N GLU A 42 12.96 -3.13 -0.25
CA GLU A 42 13.40 -1.79 -0.65
C GLU A 42 12.24 -0.90 -1.13
N CYS A 43 11.05 -1.46 -1.39
CA CYS A 43 9.90 -0.68 -1.80
C CYS A 43 9.52 0.34 -0.71
N GLU A 44 9.36 1.61 -1.09
CA GLU A 44 8.88 2.65 -0.19
C GLU A 44 7.35 2.64 -0.13
N ILE A 45 6.78 2.58 1.07
CA ILE A 45 5.34 2.78 1.29
C ILE A 45 5.08 4.17 1.86
N TYR A 46 4.13 4.91 1.31
CA TYR A 46 3.77 6.25 1.78
C TYR A 46 2.31 6.60 1.51
N PHE A 47 1.83 7.67 2.13
CA PHE A 47 0.46 8.13 1.92
C PHE A 47 0.37 9.38 1.06
N LEU A 48 -0.70 9.47 0.26
CA LEU A 48 -1.03 10.60 -0.59
C LEU A 48 -2.50 11.01 -0.46
N MET A 49 -2.77 12.30 -0.73
CA MET A 49 -4.12 12.85 -0.79
C MET A 49 -4.58 12.91 -2.26
N HIS A 50 -5.29 11.88 -2.71
CA HIS A 50 -5.80 11.75 -4.08
C HIS A 50 -7.26 11.28 -4.06
N SER A 51 -8.03 11.58 -5.11
CA SER A 51 -9.46 11.20 -5.21
C SER A 51 -9.74 9.98 -6.08
N ASN A 52 -8.78 9.52 -6.88
CA ASN A 52 -9.07 8.62 -8.01
C ASN A 52 -8.66 7.17 -7.78
N PHE A 53 -7.79 6.89 -6.81
CA PHE A 53 -7.24 5.55 -6.59
C PHE A 53 -7.06 5.27 -5.09
N ARG A 54 -7.21 4.01 -4.69
CA ARG A 54 -7.00 3.54 -3.30
C ARG A 54 -5.52 3.27 -3.03
N GLY A 55 -4.79 2.78 -4.04
CA GLY A 55 -3.34 2.62 -4.06
C GLY A 55 -2.77 2.84 -5.46
N ILE A 56 -1.46 3.08 -5.55
CA ILE A 56 -0.71 3.16 -6.81
C ILE A 56 0.71 2.63 -6.60
N CYS A 57 1.13 1.69 -7.44
CA CYS A 57 2.52 1.28 -7.64
C CYS A 57 3.24 2.20 -8.64
N TYR A 58 4.43 2.67 -8.28
CA TYR A 58 5.31 3.48 -9.12
C TYR A 58 6.59 2.73 -9.48
N ASN A 59 7.08 3.01 -10.69
CA ASN A 59 8.35 2.50 -11.22
C ASN A 59 8.51 0.98 -11.01
N SER A 60 7.43 0.21 -11.23
CA SER A 60 7.42 -1.25 -11.11
C SER A 60 8.00 -1.75 -9.78
N GLY A 61 7.59 -1.14 -8.67
CA GLY A 61 7.88 -1.64 -7.32
C GLY A 61 8.90 -0.85 -6.52
N GLU A 62 9.42 0.28 -7.02
CA GLU A 62 10.24 1.17 -6.20
C GLU A 62 9.43 1.82 -5.08
N LYS A 63 8.17 2.21 -5.38
CA LYS A 63 7.31 2.91 -4.41
C LYS A 63 5.86 2.53 -4.57
N ILE A 64 5.15 2.42 -3.45
CA ILE A 64 3.70 2.26 -3.40
C ILE A 64 3.12 3.39 -2.56
N SER A 65 2.10 4.04 -3.11
CA SER A 65 1.29 5.00 -2.35
C SER A 65 -0.06 4.42 -1.98
N LEU A 66 -0.56 4.77 -0.79
CA LEU A 66 -1.94 4.53 -0.39
C LEU A 66 -2.66 5.86 -0.17
N GLN A 67 -3.94 5.88 -0.49
CA GLN A 67 -4.77 7.06 -0.29
C GLN A 67 -5.09 7.22 1.21
N ILE A 68 -4.88 8.43 1.76
CA ILE A 68 -4.97 8.69 3.22
C ILE A 68 -6.36 8.39 3.78
N GLN A 69 -7.41 8.96 3.20
CA GLN A 69 -8.79 8.82 3.68
C GLN A 69 -9.30 7.37 3.58
N PHE A 70 -8.95 6.65 2.51
CA PHE A 70 -9.18 5.23 2.35
C PHE A 70 -8.50 4.47 3.49
N SER A 71 -7.21 4.72 3.72
CA SER A 71 -6.43 4.03 4.76
C SER A 71 -6.95 4.28 6.18
N ILE A 72 -7.55 5.45 6.43
CA ILE A 72 -8.15 5.79 7.72
C ILE A 72 -9.51 5.12 7.91
N ASN A 73 -10.37 5.18 6.89
CA ASN A 73 -11.80 4.88 7.05
C ASN A 73 -12.16 3.42 6.76
N GLU A 74 -11.30 2.66 6.09
CA GLU A 74 -11.62 1.31 5.64
C GLU A 74 -11.08 0.24 6.59
N ASP A 75 -11.67 -0.95 6.50
CA ASP A 75 -11.23 -2.08 7.29
C ASP A 75 -9.83 -2.56 6.86
N MET A 76 -9.16 -3.29 7.75
CA MET A 76 -7.81 -3.77 7.48
C MET A 76 -7.78 -4.86 6.39
N GLU A 77 -8.90 -5.54 6.09
CA GLU A 77 -8.97 -6.58 5.06
C GLU A 77 -8.97 -5.98 3.65
N GLU A 78 -9.70 -4.89 3.44
CA GLU A 78 -9.73 -4.10 2.20
C GLU A 78 -8.42 -3.34 1.99
N ILE A 79 -7.82 -2.83 3.06
CA ILE A 79 -6.48 -2.23 3.00
C ILE A 79 -5.44 -3.29 2.62
N ARG A 80 -5.48 -4.47 3.24
CA ARG A 80 -4.63 -5.61 2.87
C ARG A 80 -4.82 -5.97 1.40
N ASN A 81 -6.07 -6.08 0.94
CA ASN A 81 -6.40 -6.39 -0.45
C ASN A 81 -5.79 -5.38 -1.42
N THR A 82 -5.89 -4.10 -1.09
CA THR A 82 -5.30 -2.99 -1.87
C THR A 82 -3.78 -3.05 -1.88
N ILE A 83 -3.12 -3.34 -0.75
CA ILE A 83 -1.66 -3.48 -0.72
C ILE A 83 -1.22 -4.68 -1.59
N LEU A 84 -1.91 -5.82 -1.51
CA LEU A 84 -1.62 -6.98 -2.35
C LEU A 84 -1.83 -6.69 -3.84
N HIS A 85 -2.83 -5.87 -4.18
CA HIS A 85 -3.05 -5.38 -5.55
C HIS A 85 -1.83 -4.60 -6.07
N GLU A 86 -1.32 -3.65 -5.29
CA GLU A 86 -0.15 -2.86 -5.69
C GLU A 86 1.15 -3.69 -5.69
N ILE A 87 1.28 -4.65 -4.77
CA ILE A 87 2.40 -5.61 -4.79
C ILE A 87 2.35 -6.49 -6.04
N ALA A 88 1.16 -6.89 -6.52
CA ALA A 88 1.05 -7.62 -7.77
C ALA A 88 1.62 -6.80 -8.93
N HIS A 89 1.31 -5.50 -9.01
CA HIS A 89 1.92 -4.58 -9.99
C HIS A 89 3.42 -4.47 -9.83
N ALA A 90 3.92 -4.35 -8.60
CA ALA A 90 5.36 -4.30 -8.32
C ALA A 90 6.09 -5.56 -8.83
N ILE A 91 5.46 -6.74 -8.72
CA ILE A 91 6.06 -8.00 -9.15
C ILE A 91 6.05 -8.16 -10.68
N VAL A 92 4.95 -7.81 -11.35
CA VAL A 92 4.80 -8.07 -12.79
C VAL A 92 5.18 -6.88 -13.67
N GLY A 93 5.30 -5.68 -13.10
CA GLY A 93 5.51 -4.43 -13.82
C GLY A 93 4.21 -3.72 -14.18
N ASN A 94 4.21 -2.39 -14.03
CA ASN A 94 3.03 -1.53 -14.24
C ASN A 94 2.50 -1.57 -15.69
N GLU A 95 3.36 -1.89 -16.66
CA GLU A 95 3.01 -2.03 -18.08
C GLU A 95 2.00 -3.16 -18.35
N ASN A 96 1.90 -4.11 -17.43
CA ASN A 96 0.92 -5.19 -17.52
C ASN A 96 -0.50 -4.72 -17.19
N GLY A 97 -0.69 -3.56 -16.57
CA GLY A 97 -2.00 -3.09 -16.10
C GLY A 97 -2.73 -4.21 -15.36
N HIS A 98 -4.02 -4.41 -15.65
CA HIS A 98 -4.80 -5.55 -15.12
C HIS A 98 -4.96 -6.69 -16.14
N ASN A 99 -3.94 -6.94 -16.97
CA ASN A 99 -3.97 -8.02 -17.96
C ASN A 99 -3.92 -9.42 -17.30
N LEU A 100 -3.87 -10.48 -18.11
CA LEU A 100 -3.84 -11.86 -17.62
C LEU A 100 -2.62 -12.18 -16.75
N VAL A 101 -1.45 -11.59 -17.04
CA VAL A 101 -0.22 -11.77 -16.25
C VAL A 101 -0.42 -11.20 -14.85
N TRP A 102 -0.93 -9.97 -14.77
CA TRP A 102 -1.24 -9.33 -13.50
C TRP A 102 -2.33 -10.09 -12.74
N LYS A 103 -3.45 -10.44 -13.39
CA LYS A 103 -4.56 -11.16 -12.74
C LYS A 103 -4.11 -12.48 -12.14
N LYS A 104 -3.27 -13.24 -12.85
CA LYS A 104 -2.70 -14.49 -12.35
C LYS A 104 -1.88 -14.25 -11.09
N LYS A 105 -1.01 -13.24 -11.09
CA LYS A 105 -0.22 -12.88 -9.90
C LYS A 105 -1.10 -12.39 -8.76
N ALA A 106 -2.05 -11.50 -9.03
CA ALA A 106 -2.98 -10.97 -8.03
C ALA A 106 -3.74 -12.09 -7.31
N LEU A 107 -4.28 -13.06 -8.05
CA LEU A 107 -4.93 -14.24 -7.47
C LEU A 107 -3.97 -15.10 -6.62
N GLU A 108 -2.73 -15.30 -7.08
CA GLU A 108 -1.69 -16.02 -6.33
C GLU A 108 -1.37 -15.34 -4.99
N LEU A 109 -1.39 -14.01 -4.95
CA LEU A 109 -1.18 -13.22 -3.73
C LEU A 109 -2.42 -13.20 -2.80
N GLY A 110 -3.58 -13.64 -3.29
CA GLY A 110 -4.84 -13.64 -2.55
C GLY A 110 -5.69 -12.38 -2.73
N VAL A 111 -5.49 -11.62 -3.81
CA VAL A 111 -6.32 -10.45 -4.14
C VAL A 111 -7.74 -10.90 -4.46
N ARG A 112 -8.71 -10.21 -3.86
CA ARG A 112 -10.15 -10.30 -4.16
C ARG A 112 -10.53 -9.20 -5.16
N PHE A 113 -11.35 -9.56 -6.14
CA PHE A 113 -11.85 -8.66 -7.20
C PHE A 113 -13.28 -8.21 -6.96
#